data_AF-A0A450XUC6-F1
#
_entry.id   AF-A0A450XUC6-F1
#
_cell.length_a   1.000
_cell.length_b   1.000
_cell.length_c   1.000
_cell.angle_alpha   90.00
_cell.angle_beta   90.00
_cell.angle_gamma   90.00
#
_symmetry.space_group_name_H-M   'P 1'
#
loop_
_entity.id
_entity.type
_entity.pdbx_description
1 polymer ?
#
loop_
_entity_poly.entity_id
_entity_poly.type
_entity_poly.pdbx_seq_one_letter_code
_entity_poly.pdbx_strand_id
1 'polypeptide(L)'
;MGPVQQAREKGIQQGFQQGIQQGVQQGIQLGVELKFGSKGLTLMPDIRRIQDIEVLNTIHNGLKFVNSPEELRGIYREYLNKSDEEN
;
A
#
# COMPACT_ATOMS: atom_id res chain seq x y z
N MET A 1 -25.27 -19.28 -14.93
CA MET A 1 -24.33 -19.35 -13.78
C MET A 1 -25.16 -19.23 -12.51
N GLY A 2 -24.98 -20.14 -11.54
CA GLY A 2 -25.74 -20.12 -10.28
C GLY A 2 -25.15 -19.17 -9.24
N PRO A 3 -25.90 -18.78 -8.18
CA PRO A 3 -25.45 -17.84 -7.15
C PRO A 3 -24.13 -18.26 -6.46
N VAL A 4 -23.92 -19.56 -6.27
CA VAL A 4 -22.71 -20.12 -5.66
C VAL A 4 -21.48 -19.95 -6.55
N GLN A 5 -21.65 -20.07 -7.88
CA GLN A 5 -20.54 -19.89 -8.83
C GLN A 5 -20.08 -18.43 -8.83
N GLN A 6 -21.03 -17.48 -8.86
CA GLN A 6 -20.74 -16.05 -8.79
C GLN A 6 -20.08 -15.65 -7.47
N ALA A 7 -20.54 -16.19 -6.34
CA ALA A 7 -19.92 -15.94 -5.04
C ALA A 7 -18.47 -16.44 -5.00
N ARG A 8 -18.20 -17.62 -5.58
CA ARG A 8 -16.86 -18.18 -5.65
C ARG A 8 -15.94 -17.33 -6.54
N GLU A 9 -16.41 -16.90 -7.71
CA GLU A 9 -15.65 -16.03 -8.61
C GLU A 9 -15.30 -14.70 -7.95
N LYS A 10 -16.27 -14.05 -7.29
CA LYS A 10 -16.03 -12.80 -6.53
C LYS A 10 -15.03 -13.02 -5.40
N GLY A 11 -15.16 -14.11 -4.64
CA GLY A 11 -14.22 -14.43 -3.56
C GLY A 11 -12.79 -14.64 -4.05
N ILE A 12 -12.61 -15.33 -5.18
CA ILE A 12 -11.28 -15.50 -5.81
C ILE A 12 -10.72 -14.14 -6.27
N GLN A 13 -11.54 -13.32 -6.93
CA GLN A 13 -11.10 -11.99 -7.39
C GLN A 13 -10.69 -11.09 -6.22
N GLN A 14 -11.49 -11.05 -5.16
CA GLN A 14 -11.18 -10.27 -3.96
C GLN A 14 -9.92 -10.77 -3.26
N GLY A 15 -9.80 -12.09 -3.05
CA GLY A 15 -8.62 -12.68 -2.42
C GLY A 15 -7.34 -12.43 -3.22
N PHE A 16 -7.42 -12.46 -4.55
CA PHE A 16 -6.29 -12.14 -5.42
C PHE A 16 -5.86 -10.67 -5.30
N GLN A 17 -6.83 -9.74 -5.31
CA GLN A 17 -6.55 -8.31 -5.13
C GLN A 17 -5.93 -8.02 -3.76
N GLN A 18 -6.49 -8.61 -2.69
CA GLN A 18 -5.95 -8.48 -1.33
C GLN A 18 -4.53 -9.06 -1.22
N GLY A 19 -4.27 -10.21 -1.84
CA GLY A 19 -2.95 -10.82 -1.86
C GLY A 19 -1.90 -9.94 -2.55
N ILE A 20 -2.26 -9.30 -3.67
CA ILE A 20 -1.40 -8.34 -4.36
C ILE A 20 -1.12 -7.13 -3.46
N GLN A 21 -2.15 -6.53 -2.86
CA GLN A 21 -1.99 -5.38 -1.96
C GLN A 21 -1.06 -5.71 -0.79
N GLN A 22 -1.27 -6.85 -0.13
CA GLN A 22 -0.43 -7.31 0.99
C GLN A 22 1.02 -7.53 0.53
N GLY A 23 1.23 -8.15 -0.63
CA GLY A 23 2.56 -8.36 -1.19
C GLY A 23 3.31 -7.05 -1.44
N VAL A 24 2.64 -6.04 -2.02
CA VAL A 24 3.25 -4.72 -2.24
C VAL A 24 3.55 -4.02 -0.92
N GLN A 25 2.63 -4.04 0.05
CA GLN A 25 2.87 -3.47 1.38
C GLN A 25 4.05 -4.12 2.11
N GLN A 26 4.21 -5.45 2.00
CA GLN A 26 5.36 -6.17 2.55
C GLN A 26 6.67 -5.78 1.85
N GLY A 27 6.65 -5.64 0.51
CA GLY A 27 7.80 -5.16 -0.26
C GLY A 27 8.22 -3.74 0.13
N ILE A 28 7.25 -2.84 0.33
CA ILE A 28 7.50 -1.49 0.84
C ILE A 28 8.11 -1.55 2.24
N GLN A 29 7.54 -2.34 3.16
CA GLN A 29 8.07 -2.48 4.52
C GLN A 29 9.55 -2.89 4.52
N LEU A 30 9.88 -3.92 3.74
CA LEU A 30 11.25 -4.39 3.60
C LEU A 30 12.17 -3.32 2.99
N GLY A 31 11.74 -2.66 1.91
CA GLY A 31 12.53 -1.61 1.26
C GLY A 31 12.78 -0.40 2.17
N VAL A 32 11.77 0.00 2.94
CA VAL A 32 11.87 1.05 3.96
C VAL A 32 12.86 0.66 5.06
N GLU A 33 12.75 -0.55 5.60
CA GLU A 33 13.62 -1.04 6.67
C GLU A 33 15.07 -1.13 6.20
N LEU A 34 15.31 -1.67 5.00
CA LEU A 34 16.66 -1.76 4.44
C LEU A 34 17.29 -0.40 4.17
N LYS A 35 16.50 0.58 3.72
CA LYS A 35 17.01 1.89 3.31
C LYS A 35 17.15 2.89 4.46
N PHE A 36 16.20 2.89 5.39
CA PHE A 36 16.09 3.90 6.45
C PHE A 36 16.14 3.31 7.87
N GLY A 37 16.23 1.99 7.99
CA GLY A 37 16.17 1.29 9.28
C GLY A 37 14.82 1.46 9.97
N SER A 38 14.84 1.28 11.29
CA SER A 38 13.65 1.38 12.14
C SER A 38 12.99 2.77 12.15
N LYS A 39 13.73 3.83 11.82
CA LYS A 39 13.16 5.18 11.67
C LYS A 39 12.13 5.24 10.54
N GLY A 40 12.40 4.59 9.41
CA GLY A 40 11.48 4.54 8.28
C GLY A 40 10.21 3.74 8.57
N LEU A 41 10.29 2.71 9.43
CA LEU A 41 9.14 1.87 9.78
C LEU A 41 8.00 2.63 10.48
N THR A 42 8.26 3.83 10.98
CA THR A 42 7.22 4.72 11.52
C THR A 42 6.16 5.10 10.50
N LEU A 43 6.44 4.95 9.20
CA LEU A 43 5.51 5.20 8.10
C LEU A 43 4.53 4.05 7.84
N MET A 44 4.80 2.85 8.38
CA MET A 44 4.01 1.66 8.08
C MET A 44 2.54 1.71 8.52
N PRO A 45 2.17 2.32 9.66
CA PRO A 45 0.77 2.49 10.02
C PRO A 45 -0.02 3.26 8.96
N ASP A 46 0.56 4.32 8.40
CA ASP A 46 -0.05 5.12 7.32
C ASP A 46 -0.16 4.31 6.03
N ILE A 47 0.94 3.67 5.60
CA ILE A 47 1.00 2.91 4.34
C ILE A 47 0.02 1.72 4.36
N ARG A 48 -0.19 1.09 5.52
CA ARG A 48 -1.16 -0.03 5.67
C ARG A 48 -2.62 0.41 5.52
N ARG A 49 -2.94 1.68 5.76
CA ARG A 49 -4.29 2.23 5.52
C ARG A 49 -4.59 2.40 4.04
N ILE A 50 -3.57 2.50 3.20
CA ILE A 50 -3.71 2.67 1.76
C ILE A 50 -4.08 1.34 1.14
N GLN A 51 -5.29 1.26 0.61
CA GLN A 51 -5.79 0.10 -0.16
C GLN A 51 -5.66 0.30 -1.67
N ASP A 52 -5.41 1.52 -2.12
CA ASP A 52 -5.21 1.79 -3.55
C ASP A 52 -3.86 1.23 -4.02
N ILE A 53 -3.92 0.26 -4.94
CA ILE A 53 -2.75 -0.43 -5.45
C ILE A 53 -1.85 0.48 -6.31
N GLU A 54 -2.41 1.49 -6.98
CA GLU A 54 -1.63 2.43 -7.78
C GLU A 54 -0.81 3.34 -6.86
N VAL A 55 -1.39 3.77 -5.74
CA VAL A 55 -0.69 4.55 -4.72
C VAL A 55 0.40 3.72 -4.07
N LEU A 56 0.11 2.47 -3.67
CA LEU A 56 1.11 1.55 -3.12
C LEU A 56 2.28 1.34 -4.11
N ASN A 57 2.00 1.15 -5.41
CA ASN A 57 3.05 1.03 -6.42
C ASN A 57 3.86 2.31 -6.59
N THR A 58 3.22 3.48 -6.47
CA THR A 58 3.92 4.78 -6.50
C THR A 58 4.90 4.90 -5.34
N ILE A 59 4.49 4.53 -4.13
CA ILE A 59 5.36 4.49 -2.94
C ILE A 59 6.53 3.52 -3.16
N HIS A 60 6.21 2.30 -3.61
CA HIS A 60 7.21 1.25 -3.85
C HIS A 60 8.28 1.69 -4.89
N ASN A 61 7.87 2.33 -5.98
CA ASN A 61 8.81 2.84 -6.97
C ASN A 61 9.57 4.08 -6.49
N GLY A 62 8.90 4.94 -5.72
CA GLY A 62 9.49 6.14 -5.11
C GLY A 62 10.65 5.82 -4.18
N LEU A 63 10.61 4.68 -3.47
CA LEU A 63 11.69 4.19 -2.59
C LEU A 63 13.07 4.18 -3.26
N LYS A 64 13.13 3.99 -4.58
CA LYS A 64 14.40 3.99 -5.32
C LYS A 64 15.08 5.37 -5.32
N PHE A 65 14.30 6.44 -5.27
CA PHE A 65 14.76 7.81 -5.53
C PHE A 65 14.80 8.71 -4.29
N VAL A 66 13.89 8.49 -3.33
CA VAL A 66 13.84 9.30 -2.10
C VAL A 66 15.03 9.03 -1.20
N ASN A 67 15.49 10.03 -0.45
CA ASN A 67 16.67 9.93 0.42
C ASN A 67 16.33 9.98 1.91
N SER A 68 15.06 10.21 2.26
CA SER A 68 14.58 10.26 3.65
C SER A 68 13.17 9.67 3.80
N PRO A 69 12.80 9.20 5.01
CA PRO A 69 11.42 8.84 5.33
C PRO A 69 10.42 9.98 5.07
N GLU A 70 10.82 11.23 5.33
CA GLU A 70 9.99 12.42 5.14
C GLU A 70 9.66 12.65 3.65
N GLU A 71 10.63 12.47 2.76
CA GLU A 71 10.40 12.52 1.31
C GLU A 71 9.45 11.40 0.85
N LEU A 72 9.62 10.18 1.39
CA LEU A 72 8.71 9.06 1.09
C LEU A 72 7.29 9.37 1.54
N ARG A 73 7.13 9.97 2.73
CA ARG A 73 5.84 10.40 3.26
C ARG A 73 5.15 11.40 2.36
N GLY A 74 5.91 12.29 1.73
CA GLY A 74 5.39 13.27 0.76
C GLY A 74 4.64 12.64 -0.41
N ILE A 75 5.00 11.41 -0.82
CA ILE A 75 4.37 10.72 -1.96
C ILE A 75 2.90 10.38 -1.71
N TYR A 76 2.54 10.02 -0.48
CA TYR A 76 1.20 9.53 -0.16
C TYR A 76 0.42 10.42 0.81
N ARG A 77 1.02 11.49 1.33
CA ARG A 77 0.36 12.42 2.25
C ARG A 77 -0.92 13.00 1.67
N GLU A 78 -0.87 13.48 0.43
CA GLU A 78 -2.01 14.07 -0.25
C GLU A 78 -3.14 13.06 -0.51
N TYR A 79 -2.80 11.78 -0.63
CA TYR A 79 -3.79 10.71 -0.75
C TYR A 79 -4.54 10.51 0.57
N LEU A 80 -3.82 10.44 1.69
CA LEU A 80 -4.44 10.26 3.00
C LEU A 80 -5.34 11.45 3.38
N ASN A 81 -4.89 12.68 3.13
CA ASN A 81 -5.69 13.88 3.40
C ASN A 81 -7.04 13.84 2.67
N LYS A 82 -7.06 13.45 1.39
CA LYS A 82 -8.30 13.33 0.61
C LYS A 82 -9.20 12.19 1.10
N SER A 83 -8.62 11.06 1.47
CA SER A 83 -9.37 9.91 1.98
C SER A 83 -10.03 10.15 3.35
N ASP A 84 -9.45 11.05 4.15
CA ASP A 84 -9.99 11.45 5.45
C ASP A 84 -11.10 12.53 5.31
N GLU A 85 -11.18 13.26 4.20
CA GLU A 85 -12.25 14.25 3.93
C GLU A 85 -13.53 13.63 3.35
N GLU A 86 -13.43 12.45 2.72
CA GLU A 86 -14.57 11.74 2.10
C GLU A 86 -15.27 10.73 3.03
N ASN A 87 -14.84 10.61 4.30
CA ASN A 87 -15.45 9.76 5.34
C ASN A 87 -16.02 10.56 6.51
#